data_AF-A0A8S8YGR0-F1
#
_entry.id   AF-A0A8S8YGR0-F1
#
_cell.length_a   1.000
_cell.length_b   1.000
_cell.length_c   1.000
_cell.angle_alpha   90.00
_cell.angle_beta   90.00
_cell.angle_gamma   90.00
#
_symmetry.space_group_name_H-M   'P 1'
#
loop_
_entity.id
_entity.type
_entity.pdbx_description
1 polymer ?
#
loop_
_entity_poly.entity_id
_entity_poly.type
_entity_poly.pdbx_seq_one_letter_code
_entity_poly.pdbx_strand_id
1 'polypeptide(L)'
;MATCRLCKGQYPDDQFIDGNGPRYLVCVRCAVDEGYLPAEEVPGYYDDRTAKARMSLFARRYGPIFWVIAGWIIWGMFFQGLELWSNLILVDYCYPPWSYHYSFS
;
A
#
# COMPACT_ATOMS: atom_id res chain seq x y z
N MET A 1 -13.29 8.42 -19.32
CA MET A 1 -12.03 7.89 -18.75
C MET A 1 -11.50 6.80 -19.66
N ALA A 2 -10.54 7.17 -20.51
CA ALA A 2 -9.88 6.25 -21.40
C ALA A 2 -8.94 5.29 -20.65
N THR A 3 -8.74 4.11 -21.22
CA THR A 3 -7.83 3.08 -20.73
C THR A 3 -6.65 2.95 -21.68
N CYS A 4 -5.43 2.94 -21.15
CA CYS A 4 -4.23 2.76 -21.97
C CYS A 4 -4.14 1.33 -22.52
N ARG A 5 -3.84 1.17 -23.81
CA ARG A 5 -3.73 -0.15 -24.45
C ARG A 5 -2.54 -1.00 -23.97
N LEU A 6 -1.47 -0.35 -23.51
CA LEU A 6 -0.20 -1.00 -23.12
C LEU A 6 -0.22 -1.39 -21.64
N CYS A 7 -0.37 -0.41 -20.73
CA CYS A 7 -0.35 -0.67 -19.29
C CYS A 7 -1.71 -1.04 -18.70
N LYS A 8 -2.81 -0.97 -19.48
CA LYS A 8 -4.20 -1.23 -19.04
C LYS A 8 -4.65 -0.39 -17.85
N GLY A 9 -3.93 0.69 -17.55
CA GLY A 9 -4.31 1.66 -16.52
C GLY A 9 -5.40 2.61 -17.01
N GLN A 10 -6.21 3.08 -16.07
CA GLN A 10 -7.27 4.04 -16.31
C GLN A 10 -6.78 5.43 -15.88
N TYR A 11 -6.80 6.38 -16.82
CA TYR A 11 -6.27 7.73 -16.62
C TYR A 11 -7.27 8.76 -17.15
N PRO A 12 -7.19 10.02 -16.68
CA PRO A 12 -7.95 11.11 -17.30
C PRO A 12 -7.39 11.41 -18.70
N ASP A 13 -8.24 11.97 -19.57
CA ASP A 13 -7.98 12.04 -21.01
C ASP A 13 -6.81 12.99 -21.37
N ASP A 14 -6.43 13.90 -20.46
CA ASP A 14 -5.24 14.79 -20.53
C ASP A 14 -3.90 14.04 -20.45
N GLN A 15 -3.92 12.77 -20.04
CA GLN A 15 -2.73 11.92 -19.87
C GLN A 15 -2.47 11.01 -21.09
N PHE A 16 -3.18 11.25 -22.19
CA PHE A 16 -3.02 10.52 -23.44
C PHE A 16 -2.32 11.40 -24.48
N ILE A 17 -1.52 10.75 -25.33
CA ILE A 17 -0.86 11.44 -26.42
C ILE A 17 -1.85 11.64 -27.58
N ASP A 18 -1.83 12.83 -28.18
CA ASP A 18 -2.61 13.09 -29.38
C ASP A 18 -1.95 12.44 -30.59
N GLY A 19 -2.72 11.63 -31.33
CA GLY A 19 -2.24 10.98 -32.53
C GLY A 19 -3.14 9.85 -33.02
N ASN A 20 -3.11 9.61 -34.32
CA ASN A 20 -3.82 8.49 -34.95
C ASN A 20 -2.86 7.28 -35.17
N GLY A 21 -3.41 6.06 -35.16
CA GLY A 21 -2.65 4.84 -35.43
C GLY A 21 -1.90 4.26 -34.22
N PRO A 22 -0.56 4.05 -34.26
CA PRO A 22 0.18 3.41 -33.18
C PRO A 22 0.21 4.23 -31.88
N ARG A 23 -0.17 5.51 -31.94
CA ARG A 23 -0.26 6.44 -30.80
C ARG A 23 -1.67 6.50 -30.17
N TYR A 24 -2.67 5.86 -30.77
CA TYR A 24 -4.05 5.90 -30.27
C TYR A 24 -4.18 5.18 -28.92
N LEU A 25 -4.87 5.81 -27.96
CA LEU A 25 -5.12 5.29 -26.60
C LEU A 25 -3.84 4.83 -25.87
N VAL A 26 -2.73 5.54 -26.06
CA VAL A 26 -1.48 5.32 -25.34
C VAL A 26 -1.29 6.44 -24.31
N CYS A 27 -1.05 6.08 -23.05
CA CYS A 27 -0.73 7.08 -22.03
C CYS A 27 0.69 7.60 -22.20
N VAL A 28 0.95 8.82 -21.73
CA VAL A 28 2.22 9.51 -21.95
C VAL A 28 3.43 8.73 -21.42
N ARG A 29 3.28 7.99 -20.32
CA ARG A 29 4.35 7.12 -19.79
C ARG A 29 4.74 6.02 -20.77
N CYS A 30 3.76 5.24 -21.24
CA CYS A 30 4.02 4.16 -22.20
C CYS A 30 4.53 4.73 -23.54
N ALA A 31 4.17 5.97 -23.88
CA ALA A 31 4.69 6.63 -25.06
C ALA A 31 6.19 6.93 -24.98
N VAL A 32 6.69 7.31 -23.79
CA VAL A 32 8.13 7.50 -23.55
C VAL A 32 8.84 6.15 -23.50
N ASP A 33 8.27 5.16 -22.83
CA ASP A 33 8.86 3.82 -22.69
C ASP A 33 9.00 3.11 -24.07
N GLU A 34 8.04 3.28 -24.98
CA GLU A 34 8.05 2.73 -26.35
C GLU A 34 8.77 3.63 -27.38
N GLY A 35 9.29 4.80 -26.96
CA GLY A 35 10.01 5.73 -27.84
C GLY A 35 9.14 6.49 -28.84
N TYR A 36 7.82 6.58 -28.61
CA TYR A 36 6.93 7.41 -29.42
C TYR A 36 7.11 8.91 -29.17
N LEU A 37 7.54 9.31 -27.97
CA LEU A 37 7.90 10.69 -27.59
C LEU A 37 9.23 10.73 -26.83
N PRO A 38 10.07 11.77 -27.03
CA PRO A 38 11.23 12.01 -26.18
C PRO A 38 10.80 12.41 -24.77
N ALA A 39 11.56 11.99 -23.76
CA ALA A 39 11.27 12.31 -22.35
C ALA A 39 11.26 13.83 -22.06
N GLU A 40 11.94 14.61 -22.90
CA GLU A 40 12.06 16.07 -22.83
C GLU A 40 10.74 16.79 -23.11
N GLU A 41 9.89 16.23 -23.98
CA GLU A 41 8.58 16.81 -24.33
C GLU A 41 7.53 16.61 -23.22
N VAL A 42 7.85 15.83 -22.19
CA VAL A 42 6.92 15.51 -21.10
C VAL A 42 7.49 15.93 -19.73
N PRO A 43 7.68 17.25 -19.50
CA PRO A 43 8.25 17.75 -18.26
C PRO A 43 7.38 17.43 -17.03
N GLY A 44 6.07 17.23 -17.19
CA GLY A 44 5.16 16.98 -16.07
C GLY A 44 5.28 15.58 -15.44
N TYR A 45 5.69 14.54 -16.19
CA TYR A 45 5.53 13.14 -15.76
C TYR A 45 6.79 12.52 -15.15
N TYR A 46 7.97 12.99 -15.58
CA TYR A 46 9.29 12.53 -15.14
C TYR A 46 10.06 13.56 -14.30
N ASP A 47 9.50 14.74 -14.03
CA ASP A 47 10.16 15.70 -13.13
C ASP A 47 10.26 15.14 -11.70
N ASP A 48 11.42 15.36 -11.08
CA ASP A 48 11.75 14.92 -9.73
C ASP A 48 10.76 15.45 -8.71
N ARG A 49 10.18 16.63 -8.95
CA ARG A 49 9.15 17.19 -8.06
C ARG A 49 7.86 16.38 -8.12
N THR A 50 7.43 15.94 -9.30
CA THR A 50 6.23 15.11 -9.45
C THR A 50 6.45 13.72 -8.88
N ALA A 51 7.64 13.15 -9.05
CA ALA A 51 8.04 11.91 -8.39
C ALA A 51 7.98 12.04 -6.85
N LYS A 52 8.57 13.08 -6.28
CA LYS A 52 8.52 13.36 -4.83
C LYS A 52 7.09 13.61 -4.33
N ALA A 53 6.26 14.29 -5.11
CA ALA A 53 4.85 14.51 -4.78
C ALA A 53 4.09 13.18 -4.68
N ARG A 54 4.28 12.26 -5.63
CA ARG A 54 3.70 10.91 -5.60
C ARG A 54 4.19 10.12 -4.37
N MET A 55 5.48 10.20 -4.05
CA MET A 55 6.05 9.55 -2.86
C MET A 55 5.46 10.12 -1.56
N SER A 56 5.23 11.43 -1.47
CA SER A 56 4.61 12.04 -0.29
C SER A 56 3.17 11.58 -0.06
N LEU A 57 2.40 11.36 -1.13
CA LEU A 57 1.04 10.80 -1.05
C LEU A 57 1.06 9.34 -0.61
N PHE A 58 2.00 8.54 -1.13
CA PHE A 58 2.21 7.16 -0.71
C PHE A 58 2.60 7.07 0.78
N ALA A 59 3.54 7.90 1.22
CA ALA A 59 3.99 7.93 2.61
C ALA A 59 2.85 8.29 3.58
N ARG A 60 1.96 9.22 3.20
CA ARG A 60 0.79 9.56 4.02
C ARG A 60 -0.27 8.46 4.06
N ARG A 61 -0.52 7.79 2.93
CA ARG A 61 -1.54 6.74 2.83
C ARG A 61 -1.11 5.44 3.51
N TYR A 62 0.12 5.02 3.29
CA TYR A 62 0.63 3.73 3.77
C TYR A 62 1.48 3.85 5.04
N GLY A 63 1.88 5.05 5.43
CA GLY A 63 2.62 5.30 6.67
C GLY A 63 1.97 4.71 7.92
N PRO A 64 0.65 4.93 8.17
CA PRO A 64 -0.01 4.34 9.33
C PRO A 64 0.00 2.81 9.32
N ILE A 65 -0.25 2.19 8.17
CA ILE A 65 -0.25 0.72 8.00
C ILE A 65 1.16 0.17 8.25
N PHE A 66 2.17 0.82 7.70
CA PHE A 66 3.58 0.47 7.92
C PHE A 66 3.93 0.48 9.40
N TRP A 67 3.55 1.53 10.14
CA TRP A 67 3.78 1.62 11.59
C TRP A 67 3.06 0.55 12.38
N VAL A 68 1.81 0.23 12.03
CA VAL A 68 1.06 -0.85 12.67
C VAL A 68 1.76 -2.19 12.46
N ILE A 69 2.13 -2.53 11.22
CA ILE A 69 2.82 -3.79 10.90
C ILE A 69 4.17 -3.85 11.61
N ALA A 70 4.96 -2.78 11.57
CA ALA A 70 6.24 -2.71 12.26
C ALA A 70 6.07 -2.89 13.78
N GLY A 71 5.07 -2.25 14.37
CA GLY A 71 4.71 -2.41 15.78
C GLY A 71 4.35 -3.85 16.13
N TRP A 72 3.55 -4.53 15.29
CA TRP A 72 3.20 -5.93 15.48
C TRP A 72 4.40 -6.88 15.36
N ILE A 73 5.32 -6.62 14.42
CA ILE A 73 6.54 -7.43 14.27
C ILE A 73 7.45 -7.27 15.49
N ILE A 74 7.67 -6.02 15.92
CA ILE A 74 8.46 -5.72 17.12
C ILE A 74 7.81 -6.36 18.34
N TRP A 75 6.50 -6.18 18.52
CA TRP A 75 5.75 -6.79 19.61
C TRP A 75 5.89 -8.32 19.58
N GLY A 76 5.74 -8.94 18.41
CA GLY A 76 6.01 -10.37 18.23
C GLY A 76 7.38 -10.72 18.78
N MET A 77 8.46 -10.17 18.21
CA MET A 77 9.83 -10.51 18.59
C MET A 77 10.14 -10.38 20.08
N PHE A 78 9.65 -9.33 20.76
CA PHE A 78 9.95 -9.10 22.17
C PHE A 78 9.02 -9.86 23.13
N PHE A 79 7.76 -10.11 22.75
CA PHE A 79 6.75 -10.67 23.65
C PHE A 79 6.54 -12.18 23.49
N GLN A 80 7.21 -12.89 22.55
CA GLN A 80 7.09 -14.36 22.44
C GLN A 80 7.65 -15.12 23.67
N GLY A 81 8.58 -14.52 24.41
CA GLY A 81 9.29 -15.18 25.53
C GLY A 81 8.74 -14.88 26.92
N LEU A 82 7.67 -14.10 27.06
CA LEU A 82 7.12 -13.72 28.36
C LEU A 82 6.18 -14.81 28.89
N GLU A 83 6.56 -15.45 30.00
CA GLU A 83 5.76 -16.46 30.72
C GLU A 83 4.36 -15.96 31.12
N LEU A 84 4.15 -14.64 31.18
CA LEU A 84 2.84 -14.01 31.41
C LEU A 84 1.78 -14.46 30.41
N TRP A 85 2.10 -14.54 29.10
CA TRP A 85 1.13 -14.95 28.08
C TRP A 85 0.86 -16.45 28.14
N SER A 86 1.89 -17.26 28.40
CA SER A 86 1.75 -18.71 28.64
C SER A 86 0.82 -18.99 29.82
N ASN A 87 1.06 -18.35 30.96
CA ASN A 87 0.24 -18.51 32.16
C ASN A 87 -1.18 -17.94 32.00
N LEU A 88 -1.35 -16.79 31.34
CA LEU A 88 -2.69 -16.23 31.05
C LEU A 88 -3.49 -17.17 30.15
N ILE A 89 -2.90 -17.70 29.08
CA ILE A 89 -3.54 -18.69 28.21
C ILE A 89 -3.85 -19.97 29.01
N LEU A 90 -2.92 -20.48 29.81
CA LEU A 90 -3.15 -21.66 30.65
C LEU A 90 -4.27 -21.45 31.68
N VAL A 91 -4.33 -20.29 32.34
CA VAL A 91 -5.41 -19.95 33.28
C VAL A 91 -6.74 -19.85 32.54
N ASP A 92 -6.79 -19.22 31.38
CA ASP A 92 -8.02 -19.09 30.58
C ASP A 92 -8.53 -20.44 30.06
N TYR A 93 -7.63 -21.35 29.68
CA TYR A 93 -8.00 -22.72 29.26
C TYR A 93 -8.31 -23.66 30.44
N CYS A 94 -7.74 -23.43 31.62
CA CYS A 94 -7.93 -24.28 32.80
C CYS A 94 -9.09 -23.80 33.69
N TYR A 95 -9.50 -22.53 33.60
CA TYR A 95 -10.66 -21.97 34.28
C TYR A 95 -11.80 -21.73 33.29
N PRO A 96 -12.68 -22.73 33.05
CA PRO A 96 -13.88 -22.47 32.27
C PRO A 96 -14.73 -21.39 32.97
N PRO A 97 -15.41 -20.50 32.23
CA PRO A 97 -16.16 -19.36 32.79
C PRO A 97 -17.32 -19.70 33.74
N TRP A 98 -17.53 -20.99 34.03
CA TRP A 98 -18.62 -21.53 34.85
C TRP A 98 -18.22 -21.80 36.32
N SER A 99 -16.96 -21.63 36.71
CA SER A 99 -16.48 -21.93 38.08
C SER A 99 -16.56 -20.76 39.06
N TYR A 100 -16.92 -19.55 38.62
CA TYR A 100 -16.98 -18.36 39.49
C TYR A 100 -18.23 -18.26 40.38
N HIS A 101 -19.14 -19.24 40.34
CA HIS A 101 -20.45 -19.12 41.01
C HIS A 101 -20.58 -19.71 42.43
N TYR A 102 -19.52 -20.26 43.05
CA TYR A 102 -19.72 -21.07 44.28
C TYR A 102 -18.77 -20.82 45.47
N SER A 103 -18.15 -19.65 45.60
CA SER A 103 -17.24 -19.38 46.74
C SER A 103 -17.52 -18.06 47.46
N PHE A 104 -18.79 -17.72 47.67
CA PHE A 104 -19.18 -16.69 48.63
C PHE A 104 -20.40 -17.15 49.45
N SER A 105 -20.14 -18.02 50.42
CA SER A 105 -21.00 -18.31 51.58
C SER A 105 -20.16 -18.92 52.68
#